data_AF-A0A3P7KK18-F1
#
_entry.id   AF-A0A3P7KK18-F1
#
_cell.length_a   1.000
_cell.length_b   1.000
_cell.length_c   1.000
_cell.angle_alpha   90.00
_cell.angle_beta   90.00
_cell.angle_gamma   90.00
#
_symmetry.space_group_name_H-M   'P 1'
#
loop_
_entity.id
_entity.type
_entity.pdbx_description
1 polymer ?
#
loop_
_entity_poly.entity_id
_entity_poly.type
_entity_poly.pdbx_seq_one_letter_code
_entity_poly.pdbx_strand_id
1 'polypeptide(L)'
;MAGSVALFTLLLFHLAVEARSQDSQTEFCDTAPDDGLRFWCLQLRQMDRMARRLDNGSVIPSLKRTFNTPAQTIYECFDLRCVCGFMGGNMGSGRCVLRNGAVLGQAFRREYRVLSDAERNRFHSAMWAIKNSGVYDYFARIHSRFAIATGAHAGPAFMPWHREYLKRVEFALRTVDASVAIPYWDSTLDSRLPTPSHSVMFSSELMGGSRAGEVRDGAFRGWMLENRTRVIRRAVGAQSAPMNVSTFFTYVNSPNIQQILSSPAAQNGCPIPPSWRSLELSHGSPHLFVGEDMVLTASSANDPIFFLHHSFVDFIWELWRQGVQPRQFRENDYPRDNIQCSSRAHFAFAPMLPFTPMLNIDGLSNEYTGFL
;
A
#
# COMPACT_ATOMS: atom_id res chain seq x y z
N MET A 1 -30.68 -15.76 47.31
CA MET A 1 -29.69 -14.67 47.09
C MET A 1 -28.28 -15.19 46.75
N ALA A 2 -28.13 -16.34 46.06
CA ALA A 2 -26.81 -16.87 45.66
C ALA A 2 -26.57 -16.84 44.14
N GLY A 3 -27.63 -16.69 43.32
CA GLY A 3 -27.53 -16.70 41.85
C GLY A 3 -27.08 -15.37 41.21
N SER A 4 -27.40 -14.22 41.81
CA SER A 4 -27.04 -12.90 41.24
C SER A 4 -25.58 -12.49 41.48
N VAL A 5 -24.92 -13.04 42.51
CA VAL A 5 -23.52 -12.71 42.82
C VAL A 5 -22.56 -13.37 41.82
N ALA A 6 -22.85 -14.61 41.40
CA ALA A 6 -22.05 -15.35 40.43
C ALA A 6 -22.09 -14.76 39.01
N LEU A 7 -23.25 -14.20 38.62
CA LEU A 7 -23.39 -13.52 37.31
C LEU A 7 -22.62 -12.20 37.27
N PHE A 8 -22.58 -11.45 38.38
CA PHE A 8 -21.84 -10.19 38.49
C PHE A 8 -20.32 -10.39 38.52
N THR A 9 -19.83 -11.46 39.17
CA THR A 9 -18.39 -11.79 39.16
C THR A 9 -17.91 -12.29 37.81
N LEU A 10 -18.72 -13.06 37.05
CA LEU A 10 -18.37 -13.44 35.68
C LEU A 10 -18.34 -12.24 34.72
N LEU A 11 -19.27 -11.29 34.87
CA LEU A 11 -19.31 -10.08 34.05
C LEU A 11 -18.11 -9.16 34.31
N LEU A 12 -17.72 -9.01 35.58
CA LEU A 12 -16.52 -8.25 36.00
C LEU A 12 -15.23 -8.95 35.55
N PHE A 13 -15.18 -10.28 35.53
CA PHE A 13 -14.04 -11.02 34.99
C PHE A 13 -13.92 -10.87 33.47
N HIS A 14 -15.03 -10.91 32.72
CA HIS A 14 -14.99 -10.67 31.27
C HIS A 14 -14.61 -9.24 30.91
N LEU A 15 -15.13 -8.24 31.62
CA LEU A 15 -14.73 -6.84 31.45
C LEU A 15 -13.26 -6.61 31.82
N ALA A 16 -12.75 -7.26 32.87
CA ALA A 16 -11.34 -7.16 33.27
C ALA A 16 -10.39 -7.90 32.33
N VAL A 17 -10.82 -9.01 31.70
CA VAL A 17 -10.04 -9.74 30.70
C VAL A 17 -10.01 -9.00 29.36
N GLU A 18 -11.13 -8.41 28.94
CA GLU A 18 -11.16 -7.52 27.76
C GLU A 18 -10.28 -6.27 27.98
N ALA A 19 -10.33 -5.66 29.16
CA ALA A 19 -9.47 -4.53 29.52
C ALA A 19 -7.97 -4.93 29.60
N ARG A 20 -7.61 -6.06 30.23
CA ARG A 20 -6.21 -6.55 30.28
C ARG A 20 -5.66 -6.96 28.92
N SER A 21 -6.49 -7.47 28.01
CA SER A 21 -6.07 -7.80 26.64
C SER A 21 -5.85 -6.56 25.77
N GLN A 22 -6.51 -5.44 26.09
CA GLN A 22 -6.23 -4.14 25.46
C GLN A 22 -4.93 -3.52 25.98
N ASP A 23 -4.65 -3.68 27.28
CA ASP A 23 -3.53 -3.07 28.00
C ASP A 23 -2.15 -3.61 27.56
N SER A 24 -2.02 -4.92 27.29
CA SER A 24 -0.73 -5.49 26.84
C SER A 24 -0.43 -5.28 25.35
N GLN A 25 -1.42 -4.85 24.55
CA GLN A 25 -1.23 -4.63 23.12
C GLN A 25 -0.77 -3.21 22.79
N THR A 26 -0.96 -2.23 23.68
CA THR A 26 -0.44 -0.86 23.48
C THR A 26 1.03 -0.74 23.84
N GLU A 27 1.54 -1.62 24.71
CA GLU A 27 2.91 -1.58 25.27
C GLU A 27 3.99 -1.43 24.19
N PHE A 28 3.91 -2.17 23.07
CA PHE A 28 4.88 -2.01 21.98
C PHE A 28 4.78 -0.62 21.31
N CYS A 29 3.57 -0.13 21.03
CA CYS A 29 3.40 1.19 20.41
C CYS A 29 3.85 2.32 21.34
N ASP A 30 3.81 2.12 22.66
CA ASP A 30 4.32 3.08 23.64
C ASP A 30 5.86 3.18 23.63
N THR A 31 6.56 2.24 22.99
CA THR A 31 8.01 2.31 22.73
C THR A 31 8.38 3.05 21.45
N ALA A 32 7.44 3.73 20.81
CA ALA A 32 7.68 4.41 19.54
C ALA A 32 8.77 5.48 19.63
N PRO A 33 9.56 5.70 18.56
CA PRO A 33 10.56 6.76 18.53
C PRO A 33 9.97 8.17 18.67
N ASP A 34 8.73 8.36 18.24
CA ASP A 34 8.00 9.62 18.29
C ASP A 34 6.48 9.41 18.32
N ASP A 35 5.73 10.47 18.64
CA ASP A 35 4.27 10.44 18.78
C ASP A 35 3.55 10.10 17.46
N GLY A 36 4.13 10.47 16.31
CA GLY A 36 3.57 10.16 15.00
C GLY A 36 3.64 8.67 14.71
N LEU A 37 4.80 8.05 14.93
CA LEU A 37 4.98 6.60 14.80
C LEU A 37 4.18 5.82 15.84
N ARG A 38 4.00 6.37 17.05
CA ARG A 38 3.06 5.81 18.04
C ARG A 38 1.63 5.79 17.49
N PHE A 39 1.17 6.92 16.96
CA PHE A 39 -0.16 7.02 16.35
C PHE A 39 -0.33 6.03 15.19
N TRP A 40 0.67 5.93 14.31
CA TRP A 40 0.66 4.99 13.19
C TRP A 40 0.59 3.52 13.66
N CYS A 41 1.40 3.15 14.65
CA CYS A 41 1.38 1.82 15.25
C CYS A 41 0.01 1.46 15.84
N LEU A 42 -0.63 2.40 16.55
CA LEU A 42 -1.96 2.21 17.10
C LEU A 42 -3.02 2.02 16.00
N GLN A 43 -2.91 2.76 14.89
CA GLN A 43 -3.78 2.60 13.72
C GLN A 43 -3.65 1.20 13.11
N LEU A 44 -2.43 0.68 12.91
CA LEU A 44 -2.21 -0.69 12.43
C LEU A 44 -2.79 -1.75 13.38
N ARG A 45 -2.64 -1.56 14.70
CA ARG A 45 -3.25 -2.46 15.70
C ARG A 45 -4.77 -2.43 15.68
N GLN A 46 -5.37 -1.25 15.47
CA GLN A 46 -6.82 -1.14 15.30
C GLN A 46 -7.29 -1.90 14.06
N MET A 47 -6.55 -1.80 12.94
CA MET A 47 -6.86 -2.53 11.71
C MET A 47 -6.75 -4.05 11.90
N ASP A 48 -5.69 -4.56 12.54
CA ASP A 48 -5.59 -5.99 12.86
C ASP A 48 -6.76 -6.49 13.72
N ARG A 49 -7.14 -5.73 14.77
CA ARG A 49 -8.32 -6.04 15.60
C ARG A 49 -9.60 -6.09 14.78
N MET A 50 -9.79 -5.15 13.85
CA MET A 50 -10.96 -5.12 12.98
C MET A 50 -10.97 -6.30 11.99
N ALA A 51 -9.83 -6.67 11.40
CA ALA A 51 -9.74 -7.84 10.51
C ALA A 51 -10.12 -9.13 11.24
N ARG A 52 -9.57 -9.34 12.44
CA ARG A 52 -9.87 -10.54 13.26
C ARG A 52 -11.34 -10.65 13.65
N ARG A 53 -12.03 -9.53 13.84
CA ARG A 53 -13.48 -9.52 14.11
C ARG A 53 -14.29 -9.96 12.89
N LEU A 54 -13.85 -9.58 11.69
CA LEU A 54 -14.49 -10.01 10.44
C LEU A 54 -14.25 -11.51 10.16
N ASP A 55 -13.08 -12.03 10.55
CA ASP A 55 -12.73 -13.45 10.43
C ASP A 55 -13.60 -14.37 11.31
N ASN A 56 -14.04 -13.91 12.48
CA ASN A 56 -14.79 -14.72 13.46
C ASN A 56 -16.25 -15.04 13.06
N GLY A 57 -16.72 -14.56 11.90
CA GLY A 57 -18.08 -14.82 11.42
C GLY A 57 -18.16 -15.35 9.97
N SER A 58 -17.04 -15.46 9.26
CA SER A 58 -17.03 -15.73 7.82
C SER A 58 -16.07 -16.87 7.49
N VAL A 59 -16.59 -17.96 6.90
CA VAL A 59 -15.74 -18.96 6.24
C VAL A 59 -15.11 -18.26 5.04
N ILE A 60 -13.84 -17.87 5.13
CA ILE A 60 -13.08 -17.40 3.96
C ILE A 60 -12.95 -18.62 3.04
N PRO A 61 -13.65 -18.68 1.90
CA PRO A 61 -13.54 -19.83 1.03
C PRO A 61 -12.09 -19.89 0.53
N SER A 62 -11.46 -21.06 0.67
CA SER A 62 -10.23 -21.36 -0.05
C SER A 62 -10.55 -21.36 -1.53
N LEU A 63 -10.43 -20.19 -2.17
CA LEU A 63 -10.56 -20.06 -3.60
C LEU A 63 -9.29 -20.61 -4.21
N LYS A 64 -9.32 -21.87 -4.67
CA LYS A 64 -8.29 -22.38 -5.55
C LYS A 64 -8.34 -21.58 -6.85
N ARG A 65 -7.26 -20.88 -7.17
CA ARG A 65 -7.06 -20.22 -8.46
C ARG A 65 -7.13 -21.28 -9.56
N THR A 66 -8.19 -21.27 -10.36
CA THR A 66 -8.19 -21.97 -11.65
C THR A 66 -7.52 -21.04 -12.67
N PHE A 67 -6.22 -21.19 -12.88
CA PHE A 67 -5.44 -20.44 -13.88
C PHE A 67 -5.94 -20.58 -15.34
N ASN A 68 -7.00 -21.37 -15.57
CA ASN A 68 -7.60 -21.61 -16.88
C ASN A 68 -8.80 -20.72 -17.21
N THR A 69 -9.27 -19.86 -16.30
CA THR A 69 -10.32 -18.88 -16.64
C THR A 69 -9.72 -17.68 -17.35
N PRO A 70 -10.23 -17.30 -18.55
CA PRO A 70 -9.80 -16.09 -19.23
C PRO A 70 -10.02 -14.85 -18.35
N ALA A 71 -9.08 -13.90 -18.41
CA ALA A 71 -9.21 -12.61 -17.74
C ALA A 71 -10.50 -11.90 -18.20
N GLN A 72 -11.29 -11.41 -17.25
CA GLN A 72 -12.53 -10.67 -17.54
C GLN A 72 -12.28 -9.17 -17.68
N THR A 73 -11.26 -8.67 -16.99
CA THR A 73 -10.84 -7.28 -17.02
C THR A 73 -9.33 -7.17 -17.27
N ILE A 74 -8.88 -6.01 -17.74
CA ILE A 74 -7.44 -5.72 -17.90
C ILE A 74 -6.66 -5.91 -16.60
N TYR A 75 -7.30 -5.71 -15.45
CA TYR A 75 -6.69 -5.80 -14.11
C TYR A 75 -6.26 -7.22 -13.72
N GLU A 76 -6.85 -8.24 -14.36
CA GLU A 76 -6.49 -9.65 -14.15
C GLU A 76 -5.31 -10.10 -15.02
N CYS A 77 -4.86 -9.27 -15.97
CA CYS A 77 -3.75 -9.61 -16.85
C CYS A 77 -2.40 -9.60 -16.13
N PHE A 78 -1.54 -10.53 -16.53
CA PHE A 78 -0.14 -10.65 -16.08
C PHE A 78 0.88 -10.72 -17.23
N ASP A 79 0.42 -10.78 -18.47
CA ASP A 79 1.29 -10.88 -19.64
C ASP A 79 0.89 -9.90 -20.75
N LEU A 80 1.84 -9.66 -21.66
CA LEU A 80 1.68 -8.72 -22.77
C LEU A 80 0.49 -9.05 -23.67
N ARG A 81 0.23 -10.33 -23.91
CA ARG A 81 -0.82 -10.76 -24.83
C ARG A 81 -2.19 -10.42 -24.24
N CYS A 82 -2.40 -10.69 -22.96
CA CYS A 82 -3.63 -10.35 -22.25
C CYS A 82 -3.88 -8.84 -22.26
N VAL A 83 -2.89 -8.04 -21.83
CA VAL A 83 -3.03 -6.59 -21.79
C VAL A 83 -3.25 -6.02 -23.20
N CYS A 84 -2.53 -6.52 -24.20
CA CYS A 84 -2.70 -6.09 -25.59
C CYS A 84 -4.13 -6.27 -26.09
N GLY A 85 -4.75 -7.41 -25.77
CA GLY A 85 -6.14 -7.69 -26.14
C GLY A 85 -7.12 -6.67 -25.56
N PHE A 86 -7.00 -6.36 -24.26
CA PHE A 86 -7.85 -5.35 -23.61
C PHE A 86 -7.59 -3.93 -24.08
N MET A 87 -6.35 -3.61 -24.48
CA MET A 87 -6.01 -2.31 -25.05
C MET A 87 -6.33 -2.20 -26.55
N GLY A 88 -6.99 -3.21 -27.13
CA GLY A 88 -7.38 -3.24 -28.54
C GLY A 88 -6.20 -3.24 -29.51
N GLY A 89 -5.04 -3.73 -29.07
CA GLY A 89 -3.82 -3.84 -29.85
C GLY A 89 -3.72 -5.17 -30.61
N ASN A 90 -2.77 -5.21 -31.54
CA ASN A 90 -2.44 -6.39 -32.32
C ASN A 90 -1.08 -6.92 -31.89
N MET A 91 -1.05 -8.22 -31.56
CA MET A 91 0.19 -8.93 -31.27
C MET A 91 0.90 -9.34 -32.57
N GLY A 92 2.17 -9.00 -32.72
CA GLY A 92 3.02 -9.41 -33.85
C GLY A 92 4.50 -9.46 -33.45
N SER A 93 5.21 -10.53 -33.81
CA SER A 93 6.64 -10.73 -33.50
C SER A 93 7.03 -10.47 -32.03
N GLY A 94 6.17 -10.87 -31.08
CA GLY A 94 6.38 -10.68 -29.65
C GLY A 94 6.12 -9.26 -29.12
N ARG A 95 5.58 -8.35 -29.95
CA ARG A 95 5.25 -6.96 -29.58
C ARG A 95 3.75 -6.73 -29.72
N CYS A 96 3.21 -5.80 -28.93
CA CYS A 96 1.85 -5.29 -29.10
C CYS A 96 1.88 -3.90 -29.72
N VAL A 97 1.14 -3.72 -30.80
CA VAL A 97 0.94 -2.42 -31.44
C VAL A 97 -0.52 -2.01 -31.27
N LEU A 98 -0.75 -0.89 -30.61
CA LEU A 98 -2.07 -0.31 -30.39
C LEU A 98 -2.61 0.35 -31.65
N ARG A 99 -3.92 0.66 -31.68
CA ARG A 99 -4.59 1.25 -32.85
C ARG A 99 -3.99 2.58 -33.30
N ASN A 100 -3.44 3.35 -32.36
CA ASN A 100 -2.76 4.62 -32.63
C ASN A 100 -1.29 4.45 -33.06
N GLY A 101 -0.82 3.22 -33.28
CA GLY A 101 0.57 2.90 -33.64
C GLY A 101 1.52 2.85 -32.44
N ALA A 102 1.07 3.17 -31.22
CA ALA A 102 1.90 3.07 -30.04
C ALA A 102 2.26 1.61 -29.74
N VAL A 103 3.49 1.38 -29.30
CA VAL A 103 3.95 0.05 -28.90
C VAL A 103 3.77 -0.08 -27.40
N LEU A 104 3.01 -1.08 -26.96
CA LEU A 104 2.88 -1.40 -25.55
C LEU A 104 4.11 -2.18 -25.09
N GLY A 105 4.86 -1.60 -24.15
CA GLY A 105 6.05 -2.21 -23.53
C GLY A 105 5.97 -2.22 -22.00
N GLN A 106 7.04 -2.63 -21.34
CA GLN A 106 7.16 -2.59 -19.87
C GLN A 106 6.96 -1.17 -19.31
N ALA A 107 6.35 -1.07 -18.13
CA ALA A 107 6.28 0.19 -17.40
C ALA A 107 7.62 0.47 -16.70
N PHE A 108 8.31 1.54 -17.07
CA PHE A 108 9.54 1.93 -16.39
C PHE A 108 9.25 3.01 -15.34
N ARG A 109 9.04 2.57 -14.09
CA ARG A 109 8.86 3.48 -12.95
C ARG A 109 10.18 4.18 -12.60
N ARG A 110 10.19 5.51 -12.64
CA ARG A 110 11.38 6.36 -12.38
C ARG A 110 11.08 7.34 -11.25
N GLU A 111 12.12 7.87 -10.64
CA GLU A 111 11.98 8.91 -9.63
C GLU A 111 11.29 10.14 -10.26
N TYR A 112 10.25 10.66 -9.60
CA TYR A 112 9.37 11.67 -10.17
C TYR A 112 10.08 12.99 -10.59
N ARG A 113 11.09 13.42 -9.82
CA ARG A 113 11.86 14.64 -10.07
C ARG A 113 12.82 14.48 -11.26
N VAL A 114 13.21 13.26 -11.64
CA VAL A 114 14.08 13.01 -12.81
C VAL A 114 13.32 12.85 -14.13
N LEU A 115 11.99 12.83 -14.09
CA LEU A 115 11.17 12.86 -15.30
C LEU A 115 11.35 14.18 -16.04
N SER A 116 11.28 14.15 -17.37
CA SER A 116 11.11 15.33 -18.20
C SER A 116 9.73 15.97 -17.99
N ASP A 117 9.58 17.24 -18.35
CA ASP A 117 8.27 17.91 -18.29
C ASP A 117 7.22 17.21 -19.16
N ALA A 118 7.62 16.67 -20.31
CA ALA A 118 6.73 15.91 -21.17
C ALA A 118 6.26 14.60 -20.50
N GLU A 119 7.14 13.88 -19.82
CA GLU A 119 6.78 12.67 -19.05
C GLU A 119 5.85 13.02 -17.87
N ARG A 120 6.17 14.08 -17.11
CA ARG A 120 5.30 14.57 -16.02
C ARG A 120 3.92 14.95 -16.52
N ASN A 121 3.84 15.73 -17.60
CA ASN A 121 2.58 16.18 -18.18
C ASN A 121 1.70 15.01 -18.66
N ARG A 122 2.30 13.95 -19.26
CA ARG A 122 1.55 12.72 -19.60
C ARG A 122 0.99 12.03 -18.36
N PHE A 123 1.81 11.87 -17.33
CA PHE A 123 1.36 11.29 -16.05
C PHE A 123 0.24 12.12 -15.40
N HIS A 124 0.39 13.45 -15.30
CA HIS A 124 -0.64 14.34 -14.73
C HIS A 124 -1.94 14.30 -15.52
N SER A 125 -1.84 14.32 -16.85
CA SER A 125 -3.00 14.25 -17.73
C SER A 125 -3.74 12.92 -17.58
N ALA A 126 -3.01 11.80 -17.51
CA ALA A 126 -3.59 10.49 -17.27
C ALA A 126 -4.27 10.39 -15.90
N MET A 127 -3.63 10.92 -14.84
CA MET A 127 -4.20 10.97 -13.49
C MET A 127 -5.51 11.78 -13.46
N TRP A 128 -5.54 12.97 -14.06
CA TRP A 128 -6.77 13.76 -14.16
C TRP A 128 -7.85 13.09 -15.03
N ALA A 129 -7.47 12.39 -16.10
CA ALA A 129 -8.41 11.64 -16.91
C ALA A 129 -9.09 10.51 -16.11
N ILE A 130 -8.32 9.71 -15.36
CA ILE A 130 -8.90 8.66 -14.51
C ILE A 130 -9.66 9.22 -13.29
N LYS A 131 -9.31 10.43 -12.83
CA LYS A 131 -10.07 11.15 -11.81
C LYS A 131 -11.43 11.59 -12.32
N ASN A 132 -11.47 12.23 -13.49
CA ASN A 132 -12.69 12.76 -14.08
C ASN A 132 -13.67 11.64 -14.49
N SER A 133 -13.17 10.45 -14.84
CA SER A 133 -14.01 9.28 -15.11
C SER A 133 -14.51 8.57 -13.85
N GLY A 134 -14.03 8.93 -12.66
CA GLY A 134 -14.33 8.27 -11.39
C GLY A 134 -13.52 6.99 -11.13
N VAL A 135 -12.63 6.59 -12.04
CA VAL A 135 -11.77 5.42 -11.88
C VAL A 135 -10.78 5.60 -10.73
N TYR A 136 -10.19 6.79 -10.57
CA TYR A 136 -9.35 7.08 -9.41
C TYR A 136 -10.15 7.02 -8.11
N ASP A 137 -11.37 7.59 -8.10
CA ASP A 137 -12.25 7.58 -6.92
C ASP A 137 -12.58 6.15 -6.49
N TYR A 138 -12.80 5.25 -7.45
CA TYR A 138 -12.98 3.83 -7.19
C TYR A 138 -11.75 3.21 -6.50
N PHE A 139 -10.53 3.48 -6.99
CA PHE A 139 -9.32 2.96 -6.35
C PHE A 139 -9.12 3.54 -4.95
N ALA A 140 -9.21 4.86 -4.78
CA ALA A 140 -9.12 5.52 -3.48
C ALA A 140 -10.13 4.92 -2.47
N ARG A 141 -11.34 4.60 -2.95
CA ARG A 141 -12.39 3.96 -2.16
C ARG A 141 -12.03 2.54 -1.70
N ILE A 142 -11.38 1.73 -2.54
CA ILE A 142 -10.92 0.37 -2.15
C ILE A 142 -10.05 0.44 -0.90
N HIS A 143 -9.07 1.34 -0.88
CA HIS A 143 -8.14 1.48 0.24
C HIS A 143 -8.81 2.13 1.47
N SER A 144 -9.67 3.15 1.27
CA SER A 144 -10.39 3.82 2.37
C SER A 144 -11.33 2.89 3.15
N ARG A 145 -11.84 1.84 2.49
CA ARG A 145 -12.82 0.90 3.05
C ARG A 145 -12.11 -0.35 3.54
N PHE A 146 -11.57 -0.28 4.75
CA PHE A 146 -10.87 -1.39 5.40
C PHE A 146 -11.56 -2.75 5.27
N ALA A 147 -12.89 -2.81 5.43
CA ALA A 147 -13.65 -4.07 5.41
C ALA A 147 -13.55 -4.86 4.09
N ILE A 148 -13.19 -4.21 2.98
CA ILE A 148 -13.01 -4.86 1.67
C ILE A 148 -11.53 -4.99 1.26
N ALA A 149 -10.60 -4.54 2.11
CA ALA A 149 -9.16 -4.51 1.88
C ALA A 149 -8.40 -4.97 3.14
N THR A 150 -8.89 -6.01 3.80
CA THR A 150 -8.40 -6.46 5.12
C THR A 150 -6.94 -6.92 5.12
N GLY A 151 -6.40 -7.31 3.95
CA GLY A 151 -4.98 -7.67 3.79
C GLY A 151 -4.05 -6.48 3.50
N ALA A 152 -4.60 -5.27 3.34
CA ALA A 152 -3.81 -4.11 2.93
C ALA A 152 -2.80 -3.67 3.99
N HIS A 153 -3.08 -3.84 5.28
CA HIS A 153 -2.22 -3.38 6.38
C HIS A 153 -2.24 -4.32 7.58
N ALA A 154 -1.25 -4.19 8.45
CA ALA A 154 -1.04 -4.87 9.72
C ALA A 154 -0.56 -6.34 9.63
N GLY A 155 0.04 -6.73 8.51
CA GLY A 155 0.51 -8.10 8.32
C GLY A 155 1.23 -8.35 6.99
N PRO A 156 1.71 -9.59 6.77
CA PRO A 156 2.62 -9.91 5.67
C PRO A 156 2.01 -9.74 4.27
N ALA A 157 0.68 -9.60 4.14
CA ALA A 157 0.04 -9.28 2.88
C ALA A 157 0.17 -7.81 2.45
N PHE A 158 0.64 -6.91 3.32
CA PHE A 158 0.83 -5.48 3.03
C PHE A 158 1.57 -5.23 1.71
N MET A 159 2.73 -5.87 1.54
CA MET A 159 3.57 -5.70 0.34
C MET A 159 2.90 -6.25 -0.93
N PRO A 160 2.49 -7.54 -1.00
CA PRO A 160 1.85 -8.06 -2.21
C PRO A 160 0.53 -7.37 -2.54
N TRP A 161 -0.26 -6.95 -1.54
CA TRP A 161 -1.51 -6.23 -1.74
C TRP A 161 -1.27 -4.86 -2.42
N HIS A 162 -0.33 -4.07 -1.89
CA HIS A 162 -0.02 -2.75 -2.46
C HIS A 162 0.66 -2.85 -3.83
N ARG A 163 1.44 -3.90 -4.10
CA ARG A 163 1.99 -4.18 -5.43
C ARG A 163 0.89 -4.44 -6.47
N GLU A 164 -0.08 -5.28 -6.15
CA GLU A 164 -1.22 -5.51 -7.03
C GLU A 164 -2.06 -4.24 -7.20
N TYR A 165 -2.27 -3.49 -6.11
CA TYR A 165 -3.00 -2.23 -6.15
C TYR A 165 -2.34 -1.22 -7.09
N LEU A 166 -1.00 -1.05 -7.01
CA LEU A 166 -0.22 -0.21 -7.93
C LEU A 166 -0.37 -0.67 -9.38
N LYS A 167 -0.23 -1.98 -9.66
CA LYS A 167 -0.39 -2.53 -11.03
C LYS A 167 -1.75 -2.14 -11.62
N ARG A 168 -2.83 -2.26 -10.84
CA ARG A 168 -4.17 -1.93 -11.32
C ARG A 168 -4.35 -0.43 -11.61
N VAL A 169 -3.81 0.44 -10.77
CA VAL A 169 -3.82 1.89 -11.05
C VAL A 169 -2.97 2.22 -12.27
N GLU A 170 -1.80 1.58 -12.41
CA GLU A 170 -0.92 1.75 -13.56
C GLU A 170 -1.60 1.32 -14.86
N PHE A 171 -2.31 0.19 -14.87
CA PHE A 171 -3.14 -0.19 -16.02
C PHE A 171 -4.23 0.83 -16.33
N ALA A 172 -4.91 1.40 -15.31
CA ALA A 172 -5.89 2.45 -15.55
C ALA A 172 -5.26 3.68 -16.21
N LEU A 173 -4.09 4.12 -15.75
CA LEU A 173 -3.34 5.22 -16.39
C LEU A 173 -2.95 4.88 -17.83
N ARG A 174 -2.52 3.63 -18.06
CA ARG A 174 -2.07 3.17 -19.36
C ARG A 174 -3.18 3.00 -20.39
N THR A 175 -4.43 2.83 -19.96
CA THR A 175 -5.59 2.93 -20.86
C THR A 175 -5.80 4.34 -21.41
N VAL A 176 -5.31 5.37 -20.70
CA VAL A 176 -5.30 6.75 -21.18
C VAL A 176 -4.07 7.02 -22.04
N ASP A 177 -2.89 6.63 -21.54
CA ASP A 177 -1.62 6.79 -22.26
C ASP A 177 -0.70 5.59 -21.99
N ALA A 178 -0.52 4.75 -23.01
CA ALA A 178 0.22 3.51 -22.90
C ALA A 178 1.71 3.66 -22.52
N SER A 179 2.27 4.87 -22.60
CA SER A 179 3.65 5.19 -22.22
C SER A 179 3.82 5.57 -20.75
N VAL A 180 2.72 5.79 -20.02
CA VAL A 180 2.76 6.21 -18.61
C VAL A 180 3.11 5.02 -17.72
N ALA A 181 4.00 5.28 -16.77
CA ALA A 181 4.26 4.43 -15.62
C ALA A 181 4.05 5.27 -14.35
N ILE A 182 3.66 4.64 -13.24
CA ILE A 182 3.58 5.32 -11.95
C ILE A 182 5.02 5.65 -11.53
N PRO A 183 5.41 6.93 -11.39
CA PRO A 183 6.73 7.26 -10.87
C PRO A 183 6.79 6.96 -9.38
N TYR A 184 8.00 6.86 -8.83
CA TYR A 184 8.19 6.77 -7.38
C TYR A 184 8.69 8.09 -6.80
N TRP A 185 8.37 8.32 -5.52
CA TRP A 185 8.90 9.43 -4.73
C TRP A 185 9.93 8.88 -3.74
N ASP A 186 11.21 9.13 -4.00
CA ASP A 186 12.27 8.84 -3.04
C ASP A 186 12.25 9.89 -1.92
N SER A 187 11.49 9.60 -0.88
CA SER A 187 11.35 10.47 0.29
C SER A 187 12.65 10.62 1.11
N THR A 188 13.66 9.78 0.87
CA THR A 188 14.97 9.89 1.54
C THR A 188 15.75 11.13 1.12
N LEU A 189 15.47 11.65 -0.07
CA LEU A 189 16.04 12.92 -0.55
C LEU A 189 15.51 14.13 0.23
N ASP A 190 14.31 14.00 0.81
CA ASP A 190 13.65 15.06 1.58
C ASP A 190 14.00 15.00 3.08
N SER A 191 14.57 13.89 3.54
CA SER A 191 14.85 13.63 4.96
C SER A 191 15.96 14.52 5.55
N ARG A 192 16.71 15.24 4.72
CA ARG A 192 17.84 16.09 5.13
C ARG A 192 17.56 17.58 4.99
N LEU A 193 16.33 17.96 4.61
CA LEU A 193 15.98 19.35 4.44
C LEU A 193 15.91 20.06 5.81
N PRO A 194 16.61 21.21 6.00
CA PRO A 194 16.49 22.00 7.22
C PRO A 194 15.06 22.52 7.44
N THR A 195 14.34 22.74 6.34
CA THR A 195 12.95 23.15 6.35
C THR A 195 12.16 22.19 5.46
N PRO A 196 11.47 21.19 6.04
CA PRO A 196 10.68 20.20 5.30
C PRO A 196 9.75 20.78 4.23
N SER A 197 9.08 21.89 4.53
CA SER A 197 8.15 22.56 3.60
C SER A 197 8.83 23.18 2.37
N HIS A 198 10.17 23.23 2.31
CA HIS A 198 10.93 23.64 1.13
C HIS A 198 11.24 22.48 0.17
N SER A 199 10.73 21.28 0.43
CA SER A 199 10.84 20.17 -0.51
C SER A 199 10.25 20.56 -1.86
N VAL A 200 11.09 20.50 -2.91
CA VAL A 200 10.67 20.77 -4.29
C VAL A 200 9.54 19.84 -4.73
N MET A 201 9.43 18.64 -4.12
CA MET A 201 8.36 17.70 -4.43
C MET A 201 6.97 18.33 -4.27
N PHE A 202 6.80 19.20 -3.28
CA PHE A 202 5.53 19.88 -2.95
C PHE A 202 5.48 21.33 -3.45
N SER A 203 6.35 21.70 -4.41
CA SER A 203 6.32 23.00 -5.09
C SER A 203 5.14 23.11 -6.06
N SER A 204 4.83 24.34 -6.46
CA SER A 204 3.80 24.67 -7.47
C SER A 204 4.07 24.08 -8.84
N GLU A 205 5.32 23.78 -9.16
CA GLU A 205 5.78 23.17 -10.41
C GLU A 205 5.55 21.66 -10.42
N LEU A 206 5.55 21.04 -9.22
CA LEU A 206 5.45 19.60 -9.05
C LEU A 206 4.10 19.21 -8.41
N MET A 207 4.09 18.63 -7.21
CA MET A 207 2.88 18.06 -6.63
C MET A 207 2.02 19.06 -5.85
N GLY A 208 2.54 20.26 -5.56
CA GLY A 208 1.87 21.31 -4.77
C GLY A 208 1.72 21.01 -3.28
N GLY A 209 1.11 21.93 -2.55
CA GLY A 209 0.62 21.68 -1.19
C GLY A 209 1.69 21.62 -0.10
N SER A 210 2.76 22.40 -0.21
CA SER A 210 3.81 22.46 0.83
C SER A 210 3.33 23.04 2.16
N ARG A 211 2.31 23.92 2.13
CA ARG A 211 1.75 24.59 3.33
C ARG A 211 0.54 23.83 3.88
N ALA A 212 0.32 23.98 5.19
CA ALA A 212 -0.84 23.43 5.87
C ALA A 212 -2.16 23.93 5.24
N GLY A 213 -3.02 22.99 4.83
CA GLY A 213 -4.34 23.28 4.27
C GLY A 213 -4.60 22.58 2.95
N GLU A 214 -5.61 23.07 2.22
CA GLU A 214 -6.00 22.51 0.92
C GLU A 214 -4.91 22.71 -0.14
N VAL A 215 -4.69 21.70 -0.97
CA VAL A 215 -3.76 21.77 -2.09
C VAL A 215 -4.34 22.65 -3.20
N ARG A 216 -3.82 23.88 -3.30
CA ARG A 216 -4.30 24.95 -4.20
C ARG A 216 -3.36 25.26 -5.36
N ASP A 217 -2.22 24.60 -5.43
CA ASP A 217 -1.16 24.73 -6.44
C ASP A 217 -0.66 23.35 -6.90
N GLY A 218 0.31 23.32 -7.81
CA GLY A 218 0.83 22.06 -8.34
C GLY A 218 -0.04 21.39 -9.39
N ALA A 219 0.43 20.22 -9.83
CA ALA A 219 -0.26 19.36 -10.78
C ALA A 219 -1.63 18.89 -10.31
N PHE A 220 -1.83 18.80 -8.99
CA PHE A 220 -3.04 18.25 -8.37
C PHE A 220 -3.83 19.30 -7.57
N ARG A 221 -3.68 20.59 -7.90
CA ARG A 221 -4.52 21.66 -7.34
C ARG A 221 -6.01 21.36 -7.51
N GLY A 222 -6.77 21.53 -6.43
CA GLY A 222 -8.23 21.30 -6.45
C GLY A 222 -8.64 19.83 -6.56
N TRP A 223 -7.71 18.88 -6.35
CA TRP A 223 -8.02 17.46 -6.33
C TRP A 223 -8.95 17.12 -5.15
N MET A 224 -10.20 16.79 -5.45
CA MET A 224 -11.19 16.47 -4.42
C MET A 224 -11.00 15.06 -3.85
N LEU A 225 -11.46 14.82 -2.63
CA LEU A 225 -11.64 13.48 -2.10
C LEU A 225 -12.61 12.65 -2.98
N GLU A 226 -12.57 11.33 -2.86
CA GLU A 226 -13.43 10.38 -3.60
C GLU A 226 -14.92 10.58 -3.30
N ASN A 227 -15.23 11.06 -2.09
CA ASN A 227 -16.59 11.44 -1.68
C ASN A 227 -16.97 12.89 -2.09
N ARG A 228 -16.06 13.62 -2.74
CA ARG A 228 -16.23 14.98 -3.26
C ARG A 228 -16.59 16.04 -2.21
N THR A 229 -16.33 15.77 -0.93
CA THR A 229 -16.70 16.69 0.16
C THR A 229 -15.76 17.90 0.27
N ARG A 230 -14.49 17.75 -0.09
CA ARG A 230 -13.46 18.81 -0.05
C ARG A 230 -12.25 18.45 -0.90
N VAL A 231 -11.34 19.42 -1.07
CA VAL A 231 -10.02 19.21 -1.67
C VAL A 231 -9.11 18.46 -0.68
N ILE A 232 -8.15 17.70 -1.21
CA ILE A 232 -7.09 17.09 -0.40
C ILE A 232 -6.31 18.17 0.35
N ARG A 233 -5.86 17.83 1.54
CA ARG A 233 -5.09 18.69 2.43
C ARG A 233 -3.73 18.05 2.71
N ARG A 234 -2.73 18.89 2.93
CA ARG A 234 -1.37 18.51 3.31
C ARG A 234 -0.85 19.45 4.40
N ALA A 235 0.15 19.01 5.16
CA ALA A 235 0.88 19.81 6.13
C ALA A 235 2.33 19.30 6.22
N VAL A 236 3.11 19.57 5.17
CA VAL A 236 4.40 18.92 4.93
C VAL A 236 5.40 19.19 6.07
N GLY A 237 5.87 18.12 6.69
CA GLY A 237 6.84 18.12 7.79
C GLY A 237 6.29 18.57 9.15
N ALA A 238 4.97 18.74 9.29
CA ALA A 238 4.38 19.19 10.54
C ALA A 238 4.37 18.11 11.63
N GLN A 239 4.33 16.82 11.27
CA GLN A 239 4.20 15.72 12.24
C GLN A 239 5.45 14.86 12.38
N SER A 240 6.13 14.55 11.27
CA SER A 240 7.35 13.73 11.30
C SER A 240 8.30 14.10 10.17
N ALA A 241 9.54 13.60 10.26
CA ALA A 241 10.44 13.49 9.12
C ALA A 241 10.00 12.34 8.20
N PRO A 242 10.38 12.35 6.90
CA PRO A 242 10.14 11.23 6.01
C PRO A 242 11.17 10.11 6.27
N MET A 243 11.08 9.01 5.50
CA MET A 243 12.07 7.94 5.55
C MET A 243 13.47 8.50 5.25
N ASN A 244 14.51 8.03 5.94
CA ASN A 244 15.89 8.46 5.70
C ASN A 244 16.71 7.37 4.97
N VAL A 245 17.88 7.76 4.47
CA VAL A 245 18.79 6.88 3.71
C VAL A 245 19.26 5.66 4.51
N SER A 246 19.45 5.77 5.83
CA SER A 246 19.84 4.63 6.67
C SER A 246 18.72 3.59 6.79
N THR A 247 17.48 4.05 6.93
CA THR A 247 16.28 3.20 6.90
C THR A 247 16.17 2.47 5.56
N PHE A 248 16.40 3.17 4.44
CA PHE A 248 16.43 2.54 3.11
C PHE A 248 17.43 1.37 3.03
N PHE A 249 18.69 1.60 3.42
CA PHE A 249 19.72 0.55 3.38
C PHE A 249 19.47 -0.59 4.38
N THR A 250 18.76 -0.33 5.47
CA THR A 250 18.35 -1.38 6.41
C THR A 250 17.45 -2.41 5.73
N TYR A 251 16.54 -1.97 4.85
CA TYR A 251 15.62 -2.87 4.16
C TYR A 251 16.22 -3.54 2.95
N VAL A 252 16.89 -2.79 2.08
CA VAL A 252 17.50 -3.36 0.85
C VAL A 252 18.51 -4.45 1.19
N ASN A 253 19.22 -4.33 2.31
CA ASN A 253 20.21 -5.32 2.76
C ASN A 253 19.71 -6.25 3.88
N SER A 254 18.41 -6.27 4.17
CA SER A 254 17.89 -7.09 5.25
C SER A 254 18.13 -8.58 4.96
N PRO A 255 18.67 -9.39 5.89
CA PRO A 255 18.76 -10.83 5.69
C PRO A 255 17.45 -11.55 6.02
N ASN A 256 16.44 -10.82 6.53
CA ASN A 256 15.23 -11.41 7.09
C ASN A 256 13.97 -10.87 6.41
N ILE A 257 13.27 -11.77 5.69
CA ILE A 257 11.99 -11.45 5.06
C ILE A 257 10.94 -10.92 6.03
N GLN A 258 11.02 -11.25 7.33
CA GLN A 258 10.07 -10.77 8.34
C GLN A 258 10.18 -9.26 8.61
N GLN A 259 11.26 -8.60 8.18
CA GLN A 259 11.34 -7.13 8.18
C GLN A 259 10.62 -6.51 6.99
N ILE A 260 10.46 -7.27 5.91
CA ILE A 260 9.83 -6.84 4.65
C ILE A 260 8.33 -7.23 4.65
N LEU A 261 8.05 -8.53 4.80
CA LEU A 261 6.72 -9.11 5.00
C LEU A 261 6.47 -9.26 6.51
N SER A 262 6.31 -8.12 7.17
CA SER A 262 6.26 -8.06 8.64
C SER A 262 4.87 -8.26 9.24
N SER A 263 4.81 -8.48 10.55
CA SER A 263 3.57 -8.50 11.34
C SER A 263 3.62 -7.40 12.41
N PRO A 264 3.44 -6.12 12.05
CA PRO A 264 3.67 -5.00 12.97
C PRO A 264 2.63 -4.92 14.10
N ALA A 265 1.49 -5.56 13.93
CA ALA A 265 0.43 -5.65 14.93
C ALA A 265 0.43 -6.99 15.70
N ALA A 266 1.52 -7.77 15.62
CA ALA A 266 1.61 -9.08 16.27
C ALA A 266 1.21 -9.04 17.76
N GLN A 267 0.48 -10.07 18.17
CA GLN A 267 -0.02 -10.27 19.51
C GLN A 267 0.98 -11.09 20.34
N ASN A 268 0.79 -11.07 21.66
CA ASN A 268 1.56 -11.90 22.57
C ASN A 268 1.44 -13.38 22.18
N GLY A 269 2.59 -14.06 22.12
CA GLY A 269 2.71 -15.46 21.68
C GLY A 269 3.17 -15.62 20.23
N CYS A 270 3.12 -14.58 19.39
CA CYS A 270 3.74 -14.65 18.07
C CYS A 270 5.25 -14.92 18.20
N PRO A 271 5.82 -15.93 17.50
CA PRO A 271 7.25 -16.23 17.55
C PRO A 271 8.13 -15.11 16.95
N ILE A 272 7.52 -14.16 16.25
CA ILE A 272 8.17 -13.03 15.60
C ILE A 272 7.51 -11.76 16.14
N PRO A 273 7.99 -11.22 17.27
CA PRO A 273 7.38 -10.04 17.88
C PRO A 273 7.44 -8.82 16.93
N PRO A 274 6.54 -7.84 17.12
CA PRO A 274 6.57 -6.62 16.32
C PRO A 274 7.89 -5.88 16.54
N SER A 275 8.37 -5.19 15.51
CA SER A 275 9.68 -4.52 15.52
C SER A 275 9.61 -3.21 14.76
N TRP A 276 10.20 -2.15 15.31
CA TRP A 276 10.36 -0.86 14.63
C TRP A 276 11.25 -0.95 13.37
N ARG A 277 11.90 -2.09 13.14
CA ARG A 277 12.57 -2.44 11.87
C ARG A 277 11.63 -3.13 10.87
N SER A 278 10.31 -2.99 11.02
CA SER A 278 9.31 -3.39 10.01
C SER A 278 9.23 -2.34 8.92
N LEU A 279 9.27 -2.75 7.66
CA LEU A 279 9.08 -1.86 6.52
C LEU A 279 7.69 -1.19 6.58
N GLU A 280 6.67 -1.90 7.05
CA GLU A 280 5.33 -1.34 7.22
C GLU A 280 5.24 -0.30 8.36
N LEU A 281 6.04 -0.40 9.43
CA LEU A 281 6.08 0.71 10.40
C LEU A 281 6.83 1.92 9.82
N SER A 282 7.96 1.69 9.16
CA SER A 282 8.76 2.78 8.55
C SER A 282 8.10 3.44 7.34
N HIS A 283 7.22 2.75 6.61
CA HIS A 283 6.45 3.37 5.53
C HIS A 283 5.44 4.40 6.05
N GLY A 284 5.13 4.37 7.36
CA GLY A 284 4.30 5.38 8.02
C GLY A 284 4.97 6.75 8.08
N SER A 285 6.31 6.83 8.13
CA SER A 285 6.98 8.14 8.27
C SER A 285 6.72 9.08 7.08
N PRO A 286 6.78 8.65 5.80
CA PRO A 286 6.35 9.52 4.69
C PRO A 286 4.86 9.89 4.70
N HIS A 287 3.96 9.02 5.19
CA HIS A 287 2.54 9.36 5.37
C HIS A 287 2.36 10.53 6.35
N LEU A 288 3.00 10.41 7.52
CA LEU A 288 3.02 11.43 8.57
C LEU A 288 3.73 12.72 8.11
N PHE A 289 4.79 12.59 7.32
CA PHE A 289 5.51 13.73 6.75
C PHE A 289 4.64 14.55 5.80
N VAL A 290 3.84 13.92 4.92
CA VAL A 290 2.92 14.68 4.05
C VAL A 290 1.81 15.33 4.87
N GLY A 291 1.33 14.65 5.92
CA GLY A 291 0.35 15.17 6.85
C GLY A 291 -1.09 15.14 6.32
N GLU A 292 -2.02 15.58 7.17
CA GLU A 292 -3.46 15.71 6.85
C GLU A 292 -4.06 14.43 6.23
N ASP A 293 -4.49 14.45 4.97
CA ASP A 293 -5.16 13.30 4.34
C ASP A 293 -4.26 12.07 4.22
N MET A 294 -2.94 12.26 4.16
CA MET A 294 -1.99 11.14 4.10
C MET A 294 -1.80 10.42 5.44
N VAL A 295 -2.28 10.97 6.57
CA VAL A 295 -2.04 10.41 7.92
C VAL A 295 -2.96 9.24 8.24
N LEU A 296 -4.20 9.27 7.75
CA LEU A 296 -5.18 8.22 8.03
C LEU A 296 -5.19 7.22 6.88
N THR A 297 -5.15 5.94 7.18
CA THR A 297 -5.29 4.87 6.18
C THR A 297 -6.65 4.96 5.47
N ALA A 298 -7.67 5.47 6.15
CA ALA A 298 -9.00 5.70 5.58
C ALA A 298 -9.06 6.86 4.55
N SER A 299 -8.04 7.72 4.46
CA SER A 299 -8.04 8.86 3.52
C SER A 299 -6.82 8.93 2.62
N SER A 300 -5.71 8.28 2.95
CA SER A 300 -4.42 8.51 2.29
C SER A 300 -4.43 8.29 0.79
N ALA A 301 -5.15 7.26 0.30
CA ALA A 301 -5.25 6.98 -1.12
C ALA A 301 -6.05 8.02 -1.94
N ASN A 302 -6.67 9.02 -1.29
CA ASN A 302 -7.26 10.17 -2.00
C ASN A 302 -6.21 11.14 -2.53
N ASP A 303 -5.02 11.18 -1.92
CA ASP A 303 -3.92 12.04 -2.35
C ASP A 303 -3.09 11.32 -3.43
N PRO A 304 -2.91 11.91 -4.64
CA PRO A 304 -2.08 11.34 -5.70
C PRO A 304 -0.66 10.93 -5.28
N ILE A 305 -0.06 11.59 -4.29
CA ILE A 305 1.29 11.25 -3.82
C ILE A 305 1.36 9.88 -3.14
N PHE A 306 0.23 9.35 -2.67
CA PHE A 306 0.11 8.00 -2.13
C PHE A 306 0.72 6.95 -3.07
N PHE A 307 0.39 7.03 -4.37
CA PHE A 307 0.86 6.06 -5.36
C PHE A 307 2.35 6.18 -5.63
N LEU A 308 2.91 7.39 -5.56
CA LEU A 308 4.35 7.60 -5.70
C LEU A 308 5.12 7.08 -4.48
N HIS A 309 4.57 7.28 -3.27
CA HIS A 309 5.12 6.72 -2.03
C HIS A 309 5.10 5.19 -2.07
N HIS A 310 3.95 4.58 -2.35
CA HIS A 310 3.86 3.12 -2.42
C HIS A 310 4.69 2.53 -3.58
N SER A 311 4.86 3.25 -4.70
CA SER A 311 5.81 2.84 -5.73
C SER A 311 7.26 2.84 -5.24
N PHE A 312 7.63 3.72 -4.30
CA PHE A 312 8.95 3.71 -3.68
C PHE A 312 9.11 2.57 -2.67
N VAL A 313 8.06 2.27 -1.90
CA VAL A 313 8.03 1.11 -0.98
C VAL A 313 8.16 -0.20 -1.77
N ASP A 314 7.45 -0.33 -2.89
CA ASP A 314 7.57 -1.48 -3.79
C ASP A 314 8.95 -1.56 -4.45
N PHE A 315 9.56 -0.42 -4.80
CA PHE A 315 10.94 -0.36 -5.28
C PHE A 315 11.95 -0.86 -4.25
N ILE A 316 11.83 -0.47 -2.97
CA ILE A 316 12.67 -0.99 -1.88
C ILE A 316 12.55 -2.51 -1.78
N TRP A 317 11.32 -3.03 -1.83
CA TRP A 317 11.09 -4.46 -1.78
C TRP A 317 11.69 -5.17 -2.98
N GLU A 318 11.53 -4.64 -4.19
CA GLU A 318 12.08 -5.27 -5.39
C GLU A 318 13.61 -5.25 -5.39
N LEU A 319 14.26 -4.18 -4.94
CA LEU A 319 15.71 -4.16 -4.73
C LEU A 319 16.15 -5.25 -3.74
N TRP A 320 15.43 -5.42 -2.63
CA TRP A 320 15.69 -6.50 -1.68
C TRP A 320 15.52 -7.89 -2.32
N ARG A 321 14.44 -8.12 -3.07
CA ARG A 321 14.22 -9.39 -3.79
C ARG A 321 15.36 -9.68 -4.77
N GLN A 322 15.86 -8.65 -5.45
CA GLN A 322 16.97 -8.76 -6.40
C GLN A 322 18.32 -9.03 -5.75
N GLY A 323 18.61 -8.37 -4.63
CA GLY A 323 19.88 -8.51 -3.91
C GLY A 323 19.97 -9.73 -3.00
N VAL A 324 18.86 -10.19 -2.44
CA VAL A 324 18.84 -11.19 -1.36
C VAL A 324 18.23 -12.53 -1.78
N GLN A 325 17.16 -12.52 -2.59
CA GLN A 325 16.44 -13.74 -2.94
C GLN A 325 16.84 -14.28 -4.32
N PRO A 326 17.23 -15.56 -4.43
CA PRO A 326 17.34 -16.23 -5.72
C PRO A 326 15.98 -16.24 -6.44
N ARG A 327 15.95 -15.87 -7.73
CA ARG A 327 14.70 -15.67 -8.49
C ARG A 327 13.70 -16.83 -8.38
N GLN A 328 14.19 -18.07 -8.40
CA GLN A 328 13.38 -19.29 -8.33
C GLN A 328 12.67 -19.52 -6.98
N PHE A 329 13.11 -18.87 -5.90
CA PHE A 329 12.51 -19.00 -4.57
C PHE A 329 11.58 -17.85 -4.20
N ARG A 330 11.67 -16.71 -4.89
CA ARG A 330 10.93 -15.47 -4.54
C ARG A 330 9.43 -15.66 -4.42
N GLU A 331 8.85 -16.51 -5.26
CA GLU A 331 7.40 -16.70 -5.35
C GLU A 331 6.84 -17.61 -4.24
N ASN A 332 7.71 -18.31 -3.50
CA ASN A 332 7.34 -19.23 -2.42
C ASN A 332 7.81 -18.76 -1.04
N ASP A 333 8.55 -17.66 -0.98
CA ASP A 333 9.13 -17.13 0.25
C ASP A 333 8.11 -16.18 0.92
N TYR A 334 7.15 -16.77 1.63
CA TYR A 334 6.12 -16.06 2.41
C TYR A 334 6.22 -16.48 3.90
N PRO A 335 6.04 -15.56 4.87
CA PRO A 335 6.04 -15.90 6.29
C PRO A 335 5.01 -16.97 6.63
N ARG A 336 5.35 -17.88 7.54
CA ARG A 336 4.41 -18.93 7.97
C ARG A 336 3.16 -18.32 8.59
N ASP A 337 2.00 -18.81 8.15
CA ASP A 337 0.71 -18.42 8.71
C ASP A 337 0.66 -18.68 10.22
N ASN A 338 0.38 -17.64 11.00
CA ASN A 338 0.24 -17.73 12.44
C ASN A 338 -0.77 -16.69 12.93
N ILE A 339 -1.86 -17.17 13.53
CA ILE A 339 -2.95 -16.32 14.02
C ILE A 339 -2.48 -15.38 15.14
N GLN A 340 -1.45 -15.69 15.90
CA GLN A 340 -0.92 -14.76 16.90
C GLN A 340 -0.14 -13.61 16.25
N CYS A 341 0.39 -13.80 15.03
CA CYS A 341 1.18 -12.80 14.33
C CYS A 341 0.31 -11.83 13.51
N SER A 342 -0.71 -12.33 12.81
CA SER A 342 -1.60 -11.51 11.98
C SER A 342 -2.99 -12.14 11.85
N SER A 343 -3.97 -11.36 11.38
CA SER A 343 -5.31 -11.87 11.03
C SER A 343 -5.25 -12.89 9.89
N ARG A 344 -6.32 -13.69 9.69
CA ARG A 344 -6.35 -14.70 8.61
C ARG A 344 -6.35 -14.06 7.22
N ALA A 345 -6.74 -12.78 7.12
CA ALA A 345 -6.66 -12.00 5.90
C ALA A 345 -5.23 -11.88 5.34
N HIS A 346 -4.20 -12.09 6.17
CA HIS A 346 -2.80 -12.07 5.73
C HIS A 346 -2.20 -13.45 5.50
N PHE A 347 -2.97 -14.53 5.57
CA PHE A 347 -2.40 -15.85 5.30
C PHE A 347 -2.05 -15.99 3.82
N ALA A 348 -1.01 -16.76 3.51
CA ALA A 348 -0.45 -16.84 2.16
C ALA A 348 -1.53 -17.22 1.12
N PHE A 349 -2.39 -18.16 1.47
CA PHE A 349 -3.46 -18.68 0.62
C PHE A 349 -4.83 -18.07 0.90
N ALA A 350 -4.90 -16.98 1.68
CA ALA A 350 -6.13 -16.21 1.81
C ALA A 350 -6.36 -15.35 0.55
N PRO A 351 -7.62 -15.11 0.15
CA PRO A 351 -7.94 -14.19 -0.93
C PRO A 351 -7.39 -12.79 -0.66
N MET A 352 -6.71 -12.22 -1.66
CA MET A 352 -6.25 -10.83 -1.64
C MET A 352 -7.44 -9.91 -1.95
N LEU A 353 -8.29 -9.65 -0.96
CA LEU A 353 -9.50 -8.84 -1.17
C LEU A 353 -9.17 -7.38 -1.50
N PRO A 354 -9.87 -6.73 -2.45
CA PRO A 354 -10.99 -7.24 -3.25
C PRO A 354 -10.55 -7.84 -4.61
N PHE A 355 -9.26 -8.11 -4.79
CA PHE A 355 -8.64 -8.55 -6.05
C PHE A 355 -8.85 -10.04 -6.36
N THR A 356 -9.99 -10.60 -5.98
CA THR A 356 -10.34 -12.00 -6.26
C THR A 356 -10.29 -12.28 -7.77
N PRO A 357 -9.85 -13.49 -8.20
CA PRO A 357 -9.55 -14.68 -7.39
C PRO A 357 -8.12 -14.75 -6.85
N MET A 358 -7.37 -13.64 -6.83
CA MET A 358 -5.98 -13.65 -6.36
C MET A 358 -5.87 -14.01 -4.88
N LEU A 359 -4.79 -14.69 -4.55
CA LEU A 359 -4.35 -14.98 -3.19
C LEU A 359 -3.18 -14.06 -2.81
N ASN A 360 -2.93 -13.87 -1.52
CA ASN A 360 -1.81 -13.02 -1.07
C ASN A 360 -0.45 -13.48 -1.63
N ILE A 361 -0.23 -14.80 -1.71
CA ILE A 361 0.99 -15.39 -2.27
C ILE A 361 1.17 -15.07 -3.76
N ASP A 362 0.10 -14.84 -4.52
CA ASP A 362 0.19 -14.48 -5.95
C ASP A 362 0.92 -13.14 -6.15
N GLY A 363 0.86 -12.24 -5.16
CA GLY A 363 1.59 -10.97 -5.19
C GLY A 363 3.12 -11.11 -5.10
N LEU A 364 3.64 -12.31 -4.83
CA LEU A 364 5.07 -12.61 -4.89
C LEU A 364 5.57 -12.94 -6.30
N SER A 365 4.68 -13.02 -7.31
CA SER A 365 5.05 -13.43 -8.66
C SER A 365 6.19 -12.57 -9.25
N ASN A 366 7.10 -13.19 -9.98
CA ASN A 366 8.12 -12.47 -10.75
C ASN A 366 7.54 -11.75 -11.98
N GLU A 367 6.30 -12.07 -12.39
CA GLU A 367 5.68 -11.46 -13.57
C GLU A 367 5.37 -9.96 -13.39
N TYR A 368 5.23 -9.48 -12.14
CA TYR A 368 5.10 -8.05 -11.83
C TYR A 368 6.27 -7.19 -12.31
N THR A 369 7.45 -7.80 -12.43
CA THR A 369 8.68 -7.14 -12.91
C THR A 369 9.17 -7.76 -14.20
N GLY A 370 8.42 -8.74 -14.71
CA GLY A 370 8.61 -9.36 -16.01
C GLY A 370 8.08 -8.42 -17.07
N PHE A 371 6.86 -8.62 -17.53
CA PHE A 371 6.25 -7.78 -18.57
C PHE A 371 5.67 -6.45 -18.05
N LEU A 372 5.14 -6.47 -16.83
CA LEU A 372 4.22 -5.45 -16.33
C LEU A 372 4.86 -4.07 -16.11
#